data_AF-A0A9E5YA26-F1
#
_entry.id   AF-A0A9E5YA26-F1
#
_cell.length_a   1.000
_cell.length_b   1.000
_cell.length_c   1.000
_cell.angle_alpha   90.00
_cell.angle_beta   90.00
_cell.angle_gamma   90.00
#
_symmetry.space_group_name_H-M   'P 1'
#
loop_
_entity.id
_entity.type
_entity.pdbx_description
1 polymer ?
#
loop_
_entity_poly.entity_id
_entity_poly.type
_entity_poly.pdbx_seq_one_letter_code
_entity_poly.pdbx_strand_id
1 'polypeptide(L)'
;WIYVLDHCAAIDLILHKGKQGEIYNISSGNEKNNLEVANTILSLMDKSDLIEFVEDRPGHDIRYSLDSSKIRSLGWGSKYSFEEGLKQTIGWYLCNECWWKPLITEKVLHPTPWKLSW
;
A
#
# COMPACT_ATOMS: atom_id res chain seq x y z
N TRP A 1 -1.55 3.02 4.73
CA TRP A 1 -0.79 2.84 3.48
C TRP A 1 0.53 3.59 3.52
N ILE A 2 1.67 2.91 3.39
CA ILE A 2 3.01 3.52 3.42
C ILE A 2 3.75 3.22 2.11
N TYR A 3 4.36 4.25 1.51
CA TYR A 3 5.18 4.05 0.32
C TYR A 3 6.49 3.34 0.68
N VAL A 4 6.93 2.40 -0.16
CA VAL A 4 8.04 1.49 0.19
C VAL A 4 9.33 2.23 0.53
N LEU A 5 9.63 3.33 -0.17
CA LEU A 5 10.84 4.11 0.11
C LEU A 5 10.79 4.85 1.46
N ASP A 6 9.60 5.27 1.92
CA ASP A 6 9.45 5.85 3.26
C ASP A 6 9.66 4.80 4.36
N HIS A 7 9.21 3.56 4.11
CA HIS A 7 9.47 2.44 5.02
C HIS A 7 10.97 2.08 5.04
N CYS A 8 11.64 2.02 3.89
CA CYS A 8 13.09 1.80 3.83
C CYS A 8 13.87 2.91 4.55
N ALA A 9 13.49 4.19 4.38
CA ALA A 9 14.11 5.31 5.09
C ALA A 9 13.89 5.24 6.62
N ALA A 10 12.76 4.69 7.06
CA ALA A 10 12.51 4.42 8.48
C ALA A 10 13.47 3.36 9.03
N ILE A 11 13.65 2.26 8.30
CA ILE A 11 14.56 1.17 8.67
C ILE A 11 16.01 1.69 8.74
N ASP A 12 16.42 2.47 7.73
CA ASP A 12 17.75 3.09 7.72
C ASP A 12 17.97 4.03 8.91
N LEU A 13 16.97 4.82 9.28
CA LEU A 13 17.05 5.66 10.48
C LEU A 13 17.17 4.83 11.76
N ILE A 14 16.38 3.77 11.90
CA ILE A 14 16.42 2.87 13.08
C ILE A 14 17.78 2.17 13.16
N LEU A 15 18.36 1.76 12.03
CA LEU A 15 19.69 1.16 11.99
C LEU A 15 20.76 2.08 12.61
N HIS A 16 20.69 3.38 12.34
CA HIS A 16 21.70 4.35 12.78
C HIS A 16 21.40 4.99 14.15
N LYS A 17 20.13 5.16 14.51
CA LYS A 17 19.70 5.94 15.68
C LYS A 17 18.76 5.19 16.62
N GLY A 18 18.32 4.00 16.24
CA GLY A 18 17.50 3.15 17.08
C GLY A 18 18.28 2.64 18.28
N LYS A 19 17.56 2.26 19.33
CA LYS A 19 18.12 1.67 20.54
C LYS A 19 17.91 0.15 20.51
N GLN A 20 18.95 -0.60 20.86
CA GLN A 20 18.90 -2.05 20.92
C GLN A 20 17.79 -2.55 21.86
N GLY A 21 17.07 -3.59 21.44
CA GLY A 21 15.97 -4.19 22.20
C GLY A 21 14.66 -3.42 22.13
N GLU A 22 14.61 -2.27 21.46
CA GLU A 22 13.40 -1.49 21.29
C GLU A 22 12.64 -1.87 20.02
N ILE A 23 11.30 -1.81 20.09
CA ILE A 23 10.41 -1.93 18.94
C ILE A 23 10.03 -0.53 18.46
N TYR A 24 9.98 -0.32 17.15
CA TYR A 24 9.57 0.93 16.51
C TYR A 24 8.45 0.65 15.51
N ASN A 25 7.24 1.15 15.79
CA ASN A 25 6.15 1.15 14.83
C ASN A 25 6.41 2.18 13.73
N ILE A 26 6.18 1.80 12.48
CA ILE A 26 6.36 2.68 11.31
C ILE A 26 5.00 2.83 10.63
N SER A 27 4.47 4.06 10.62
CA SER A 27 3.19 4.35 9.99
C SER A 27 3.18 5.76 9.40
N SER A 28 2.70 5.89 8.16
CA SER A 28 2.54 7.17 7.48
C SER A 28 1.36 8.00 8.01
N GLY A 29 0.44 7.39 8.74
CA GLY A 29 -0.82 8.03 9.16
C GLY A 29 -1.89 8.07 8.07
N ASN A 30 -1.61 7.51 6.88
CA ASN A 30 -2.55 7.47 5.76
C ASN A 30 -3.50 6.27 5.88
N GLU A 31 -4.52 6.39 6.71
CA GLU A 31 -5.61 5.41 6.80
C GLU A 31 -6.58 5.61 5.63
N LYS A 32 -6.77 4.56 4.84
CA LYS A 32 -7.69 4.51 3.70
C LYS A 32 -8.29 3.11 3.62
N ASN A 33 -9.59 3.01 3.43
CA ASN A 33 -10.24 1.74 3.13
C ASN A 33 -9.97 1.31 1.67
N ASN A 34 -10.29 0.06 1.33
CA ASN A 34 -10.03 -0.49 0.00
C ASN A 34 -10.77 0.27 -1.12
N LEU A 35 -11.97 0.78 -0.84
CA LEU A 35 -12.77 1.53 -1.80
C LEU A 35 -12.13 2.89 -2.10
N GLU A 36 -11.61 3.61 -1.10
CA GLU A 36 -10.88 4.86 -1.30
C GLU A 36 -9.62 4.64 -2.15
N VAL A 37 -8.89 3.56 -1.89
CA VAL A 37 -7.67 3.21 -2.64
C VAL A 37 -8.01 2.91 -4.10
N ALA A 38 -9.01 2.04 -4.35
CA ALA A 38 -9.45 1.70 -5.70
C ALA A 38 -9.92 2.93 -6.48
N ASN A 39 -10.74 3.79 -5.88
CA ASN A 39 -11.18 5.04 -6.50
C ASN A 39 -10.01 5.99 -6.82
N THR A 40 -9.01 6.09 -5.93
CA THR A 40 -7.83 6.92 -6.18
C THR A 40 -7.02 6.38 -7.36
N ILE A 41 -6.87 5.05 -7.48
CA ILE A 41 -6.22 4.42 -8.64
C ILE A 41 -6.97 4.76 -9.93
N LEU A 42 -8.30 4.55 -9.95
CA LEU A 42 -9.13 4.84 -11.12
C LEU A 42 -9.02 6.31 -11.55
N SER A 43 -9.11 7.24 -10.60
CA SER A 43 -8.95 8.67 -10.84
C SER A 43 -7.57 9.02 -11.43
N LEU A 44 -6.49 8.50 -10.84
CA LEU A 44 -5.12 8.73 -11.34
C LEU A 44 -4.86 8.12 -12.73
N MET A 45 -5.67 7.13 -13.13
CA MET A 45 -5.58 6.46 -14.44
C MET A 45 -6.61 6.97 -15.46
N ASP A 46 -7.39 8.00 -15.12
CA ASP A 46 -8.49 8.52 -15.93
C ASP A 46 -9.50 7.42 -16.34
N LYS A 47 -9.96 6.66 -15.34
CA LYS A 47 -10.94 5.57 -15.46
C LYS A 47 -12.11 5.79 -14.50
N SER A 48 -13.26 5.26 -14.87
CA SER A 48 -14.48 5.23 -14.04
C SER A 48 -15.24 3.90 -14.25
N ASP A 49 -16.22 3.63 -13.38
CA ASP A 49 -17.23 2.58 -13.57
C ASP A 49 -16.70 1.14 -13.66
N LEU A 50 -15.58 0.85 -13.00
CA LEU A 50 -14.95 -0.50 -12.95
C LEU A 50 -15.05 -1.18 -11.58
N ILE A 51 -15.75 -0.58 -10.61
CA ILE A 51 -15.89 -1.14 -9.26
C ILE A 51 -17.09 -2.09 -9.24
N GLU A 52 -16.84 -3.35 -8.88
CA GLU A 52 -17.87 -4.35 -8.60
C GLU A 52 -17.91 -4.61 -7.08
N PHE A 53 -19.09 -4.46 -6.48
CA PHE A 53 -19.31 -4.86 -5.09
C PHE A 53 -19.68 -6.33 -5.04
N VAL A 54 -18.97 -7.10 -4.20
CA VAL A 54 -19.11 -8.55 -4.08
C VAL A 54 -19.35 -8.91 -2.62
N GLU A 55 -19.72 -10.17 -2.36
CA GLU A 55 -19.86 -10.67 -0.99
C GLU A 55 -18.56 -10.49 -0.20
N ASP A 56 -18.71 -10.15 1.08
CA ASP A 56 -17.55 -9.93 1.95
C ASP A 56 -16.77 -11.23 2.17
N ARG A 57 -15.44 -11.11 2.28
CA ARG A 57 -14.57 -12.26 2.52
C ARG A 57 -14.52 -12.55 4.03
N PRO A 58 -14.88 -13.76 4.47
CA PRO A 58 -14.77 -14.12 5.89
C PRO A 58 -13.35 -13.93 6.43
N GLY A 59 -13.24 -13.36 7.64
CA GLY A 59 -11.97 -13.20 8.35
C GLY A 59 -11.13 -11.98 7.92
N HIS A 60 -11.72 -11.02 7.20
CA HIS A 60 -11.04 -9.76 6.94
C HIS A 60 -11.05 -8.86 8.18
N ASP A 61 -9.87 -8.56 8.71
CA ASP A 61 -9.74 -7.63 9.84
C ASP A 61 -10.21 -6.23 9.43
N ILE A 62 -10.97 -5.59 10.33
CA ILE A 62 -11.69 -4.35 10.04
C ILE A 62 -10.75 -3.15 9.89
N ARG A 63 -9.73 -3.05 10.75
CA ARG A 63 -8.84 -1.89 10.80
C ARG A 63 -7.51 -2.23 11.44
N TYR A 64 -6.43 -1.81 10.80
CA TYR A 64 -5.11 -1.71 11.40
C TYR A 64 -4.69 -0.26 11.52
N SER A 65 -4.21 0.11 12.69
CA SER A 65 -3.66 1.44 12.96
C SER A 65 -2.50 1.30 13.94
N LEU A 66 -1.43 2.05 13.71
CA LEU A 66 -0.21 2.01 14.50
C LEU A 66 0.18 3.42 14.90
N ASP A 67 0.41 3.62 16.20
CA ASP A 67 1.06 4.83 16.69
C ASP A 67 2.56 4.77 16.38
N SER A 68 3.04 5.74 15.59
CA SER A 68 4.45 5.90 15.19
C SER A 68 5.16 7.06 15.91
N SER A 69 4.60 7.58 17.00
CA SER A 69 5.19 8.68 17.78
C SER A 69 6.64 8.40 18.20
N LYS A 70 6.96 7.15 18.53
CA LYS A 70 8.31 6.73 18.96
C LYS A 70 9.38 6.88 17.88
N ILE A 71 9.10 6.55 16.62
CA ILE A 71 10.08 6.75 15.55
C ILE A 71 10.09 8.21 15.08
N ARG A 72 8.94 8.90 15.15
CA ARG A 72 8.86 10.33 14.85
C ARG A 72 9.72 11.17 15.79
N SER A 73 9.87 10.78 17.06
CA SER A 73 10.80 11.45 17.98
C SER A 73 12.29 11.27 17.61
N LEU A 74 12.63 10.29 16.76
CA LEU A 74 13.97 10.15 16.16
C LEU A 74 14.17 11.04 14.92
N GLY A 75 13.15 11.81 14.53
CA GLY A 75 13.15 12.67 13.36
C GLY A 75 12.63 12.01 12.08
N TRP A 76 12.00 10.84 12.17
CA TRP A 76 11.36 10.22 11.01
C TRP A 76 10.03 10.89 10.65
N GLY A 77 9.78 11.04 9.36
CA GLY A 77 8.47 11.38 8.80
C GLY A 77 8.38 10.89 7.37
N SER A 78 7.16 10.56 6.93
CA SER A 78 6.90 10.19 5.53
C SER A 78 7.18 11.38 4.61
N LYS A 79 7.93 11.13 3.53
CA LYS A 79 8.26 12.12 2.51
C LYS A 79 7.21 12.18 1.43
N TYR A 80 6.47 11.09 1.22
CA TYR A 80 5.46 11.00 0.18
C TYR A 80 4.05 10.98 0.79
N SER A 81 3.17 11.80 0.23
CA SER A 81 1.73 11.63 0.44
C SER A 81 1.25 10.30 -0.15
N PHE A 82 0.03 9.88 0.23
CA PHE A 82 -0.59 8.69 -0.32
C PHE A 82 -0.73 8.79 -1.85
N GLU A 83 -1.21 9.93 -2.33
CA GLU A 83 -1.45 10.21 -3.74
C GLU A 83 -0.15 10.24 -4.56
N GLU A 84 0.93 10.86 -4.04
CA GLU A 84 2.23 10.87 -4.72
C GLU A 84 2.83 9.47 -4.81
N GLY A 85 2.80 8.70 -3.72
CA GLY A 85 3.28 7.33 -3.69
C GLY A 85 2.51 6.43 -4.65
N LEU A 86 1.18 6.59 -4.70
CA LEU A 86 0.32 5.83 -5.60
C LEU A 86 0.55 6.20 -7.07
N LYS A 87 0.71 7.49 -7.38
CA LYS A 87 1.05 7.97 -8.73
C LYS A 87 2.38 7.39 -9.22
N GLN A 88 3.41 7.39 -8.38
CA GLN A 88 4.69 6.75 -8.71
C GLN A 88 4.55 5.24 -8.90
N THR A 89 3.74 4.59 -8.07
CA THR A 89 3.48 3.15 -8.15
C THR A 89 2.81 2.79 -9.48
N ILE A 90 1.73 3.50 -9.86
CA ILE A 90 1.05 3.31 -11.16
C ILE A 90 2.02 3.50 -12.32
N GLY A 91 2.79 4.59 -12.31
CA GLY A 91 3.80 4.84 -13.34
C GLY A 91 4.84 3.71 -13.45
N TRP A 92 5.28 3.17 -12.31
CA TRP A 92 6.20 2.03 -12.31
C TRP A 92 5.56 0.78 -12.93
N TYR A 93 4.34 0.41 -12.55
CA TYR A 93 3.67 -0.77 -13.12
C TYR A 93 3.44 -0.63 -14.63
N LEU A 94 3.04 0.54 -15.12
CA LEU A 94 2.83 0.80 -16.55
C LEU A 94 4.14 0.70 -17.35
N CYS A 95 5.25 1.18 -16.80
CA CYS A 95 6.55 1.16 -17.47
C CYS A 95 7.33 -0.16 -17.32
N ASN A 96 6.89 -1.09 -16.45
CA ASN A 96 7.62 -2.32 -16.12
C ASN A 96 6.79 -3.57 -16.37
N GLU A 97 6.05 -3.62 -17.48
CA GLU A 97 5.24 -4.79 -17.87
C GLU A 97 6.08 -6.08 -17.94
N CYS A 98 7.32 -6.00 -18.43
CA CYS A 98 8.23 -7.14 -18.48
C CYS A 98 8.52 -7.77 -17.11
N TRP A 99 8.36 -7.00 -16.02
CA TRP A 99 8.61 -7.48 -14.67
C TRP A 99 7.41 -8.23 -14.09
N TRP A 100 6.19 -7.66 -14.16
CA TRP A 100 5.01 -8.29 -13.54
C TRP A 100 4.31 -9.29 -14.44
N LYS A 101 4.42 -9.18 -15.76
CA LYS A 101 3.71 -10.07 -16.70
C LYS A 101 4.11 -11.55 -16.58
N PRO A 102 5.38 -11.92 -16.30
CA PRO A 102 5.72 -13.31 -16.01
C PRO A 102 5.18 -13.82 -14.66
N LEU A 103 4.79 -12.93 -13.75
CA LEU A 103 4.32 -13.26 -12.39
C LEU A 103 2.79 -13.31 -12.30
N ILE A 104 2.09 -12.66 -13.24
CA ILE A 104 0.63 -12.62 -13.27
C ILE A 104 0.05 -14.00 -13.61
N THR A 105 -1.08 -14.35 -13.00
CA THR A 105 -1.74 -15.64 -13.22
C THR A 105 -3.13 -15.44 -13.80
N GLU A 106 -3.68 -16.49 -14.40
CA GLU A 106 -5.07 -16.49 -14.89
C GLU A 106 -6.07 -16.15 -13.78
N LYS A 107 -5.81 -16.56 -12.53
CA LYS A 107 -6.68 -16.22 -11.39
C LYS A 107 -6.79 -14.72 -11.14
N VAL A 108 -5.69 -13.96 -11.32
CA VAL A 108 -5.67 -12.51 -11.13
C VAL A 108 -6.36 -11.79 -12.29
N LEU A 109 -6.21 -12.30 -13.51
CA LEU A 109 -6.81 -11.73 -14.72
C LEU A 109 -8.22 -12.25 -15.01
N HIS A 110 -8.74 -13.16 -14.19
CA HIS A 110 -10.07 -13.73 -14.37
C HIS A 110 -11.11 -12.61 -14.35
N PRO A 111 -12.16 -12.63 -15.19
CA PRO A 111 -13.17 -11.57 -15.23
C PRO A 111 -14.04 -11.50 -13.96
N THR A 112 -14.13 -12.61 -13.22
CA THR A 112 -14.86 -12.68 -11.94
C THR A 112 -14.04 -13.43 -10.88
N PRO A 113 -12.91 -12.87 -10.41
CA PRO A 113 -11.97 -13.59 -9.54
C PRO A 113 -12.57 -13.94 -8.18
N TRP A 114 -13.59 -13.19 -7.72
CA TRP A 114 -14.32 -13.47 -6.46
C TRP A 114 -15.17 -14.75 -6.51
N LYS A 115 -15.38 -15.35 -7.69
CA LYS A 115 -16.06 -16.65 -7.83
C LYS A 115 -15.08 -17.84 -7.78
N LEU A 116 -13.77 -17.58 -7.77
CA LEU A 116 -12.75 -18.61 -7.68
C LEU A 116 -12.45 -18.95 -6.21
N SER A 117 -11.97 -20.18 -5.98
CA SER A 117 -11.39 -20.54 -4.68
C SER A 117 -9.98 -19.98 -4.56
N TRP A 118 -9.79 -19.14 -3.53
CA TRP A 118 -8.54 -18.50 -3.13
C TRP A 118 -7.97 -19.14 -1.87
#